data_AF-A0A833GH94-F1
#
_entry.id   AF-A0A833GH94-F1
#
_cell.length_a   1.000
_cell.length_b   1.000
_cell.length_c   1.000
_cell.angle_alpha   90.00
_cell.angle_beta   90.00
_cell.angle_gamma   90.00
#
_symmetry.space_group_name_H-M   'P 1'
#
loop_
_entity.id
_entity.type
_entity.pdbx_description
1 polymer ?
#
loop_
_entity_poly.entity_id
_entity_poly.type
_entity_poly.pdbx_seq_one_letter_code
_entity_poly.pdbx_strand_id
1 'polypeptide(L)'
;RRVYRAAVAANHQYIAAVGGGTVEGGLAATIVTVNRVSQVYETEMSIQLVLVPDNDLLMYPGASGDPFGSNGTGVISNSTSVISAAIGVANYDIGHVLTTGSGGVAWLGVVCNAGSKGRGTTGLPNPVGDAFYIDYVAHEMGHQFGGNHPFNGTVSNCSGGNRNGATAYEPGSGSSIMAYAGICGADNLQTHSDPYFHAISLQEITNFTNGAGNCSANTSNPNQAPVIDTANLPTGYTIPARTPFVLAGAAVDADEDDTVSYSWEEWDLGPAAPLSAGDNGSSPIFRAFAPRYIGSRVFPSLSTILTGVAVKGETLPTTTRTLKFRLTARDQHPGQGTSTSADLSVAVTSAAGPFKVNAPNTAVTWPQGSSQTVGWDVAGSTAAP
;
A
#
# COMPACT_ATOMS: atom_id res chain seq x y z
N ARG A 1 11.38 11.16 14.13
CA ARG A 1 11.65 10.77 12.73
C ARG A 1 12.79 9.75 12.73
N ARG A 2 12.70 8.69 11.92
CA ARG A 2 13.73 7.65 11.83
C ARG A 2 14.57 7.89 10.58
N VAL A 3 15.89 8.05 10.74
CA VAL A 3 16.81 8.25 9.62
C VAL A 3 17.67 7.00 9.46
N TYR A 4 17.40 6.22 8.42
CA TYR A 4 18.15 5.02 8.07
C TYR A 4 19.21 5.34 7.02
N ARG A 5 20.43 4.87 7.27
CA ARG A 5 21.54 4.92 6.33
C ARG A 5 21.37 3.80 5.30
N ALA A 6 21.08 4.17 4.06
CA ALA A 6 20.89 3.25 2.96
C ALA A 6 22.19 3.07 2.17
N ALA A 7 22.59 1.83 1.94
CA ALA A 7 23.71 1.47 1.06
C ALA A 7 23.15 0.76 -0.18
N VAL A 8 22.96 1.50 -1.26
CA VAL A 8 22.30 0.99 -2.47
C VAL A 8 23.36 0.74 -3.54
N ALA A 9 23.51 -0.52 -3.94
CA ALA A 9 24.41 -0.93 -5.00
C ALA A 9 23.69 -1.02 -6.35
N ALA A 10 24.44 -0.85 -7.43
CA ALA A 10 23.91 -0.97 -8.79
C ALA A 10 24.88 -1.78 -9.65
N ASN A 11 24.37 -2.83 -10.28
CA ASN A 11 25.16 -3.67 -11.17
C ASN A 11 25.39 -2.97 -12.53
N HIS A 12 26.32 -3.50 -13.33
CA HIS A 12 26.70 -2.84 -14.58
C HIS A 12 25.57 -2.77 -15.61
N GLN A 13 24.63 -3.72 -15.61
CA GLN A 13 23.47 -3.68 -16.50
C GLN A 13 22.51 -2.54 -16.14
N TYR A 14 22.27 -2.30 -14.85
CA TYR A 14 21.48 -1.15 -14.39
C TYR A 14 22.16 0.16 -14.78
N ILE A 15 23.45 0.30 -14.48
CA ILE A 15 24.19 1.54 -14.79
C ILE A 15 24.27 1.79 -16.30
N ALA A 16 24.41 0.74 -17.12
CA ALA A 16 24.34 0.88 -18.57
C ALA A 16 22.95 1.36 -19.04
N ALA A 17 21.87 0.91 -18.40
CA ALA A 17 20.50 1.24 -18.78
C ALA A 17 20.11 2.68 -18.42
N VAL A 18 20.56 3.22 -17.28
CA VAL A 18 20.08 4.53 -16.77
C VAL A 18 21.17 5.53 -16.41
N GLY A 19 22.42 5.08 -16.28
CA GLY A 19 23.55 5.88 -15.77
C GLY A 19 24.66 6.15 -16.80
N GLY A 20 24.40 5.90 -18.09
CA GLY A 20 25.36 6.12 -19.16
C GLY A 20 26.64 5.28 -19.05
N GLY A 21 26.63 4.20 -18.27
CA GLY A 21 27.82 3.36 -18.06
C GLY A 21 28.89 4.01 -17.17
N THR A 22 28.52 4.97 -16.31
CA THR A 22 29.47 5.66 -15.42
C THR A 22 29.07 5.55 -13.95
N VAL A 23 30.04 5.64 -13.04
CA VAL A 23 29.77 5.69 -11.58
C VAL A 23 28.86 6.88 -11.25
N GLU A 24 29.17 8.06 -11.79
CA GLU A 24 28.40 9.29 -11.55
C GLU A 24 26.95 9.15 -12.01
N GLY A 25 26.72 8.68 -13.25
CA GLY A 25 25.37 8.49 -13.75
C GLY A 25 24.61 7.38 -13.02
N GLY A 26 25.29 6.30 -12.61
CA GLY A 26 24.71 5.25 -11.78
C GLY A 26 24.27 5.78 -10.40
N LEU A 27 25.10 6.60 -9.78
CA LEU A 27 24.79 7.24 -8.50
C LEU A 27 23.63 8.23 -8.64
N ALA A 28 23.62 9.05 -9.70
CA ALA A 28 22.53 9.99 -9.98
C ALA A 28 21.18 9.27 -10.15
N ALA A 29 21.13 8.16 -10.89
CA ALA A 29 19.92 7.35 -11.03
C ALA A 29 19.48 6.73 -9.70
N THR A 30 20.43 6.23 -8.91
CA THR A 30 20.17 5.69 -7.56
C THR A 30 19.59 6.73 -6.62
N ILE A 31 20.08 7.98 -6.67
CA ILE A 31 19.55 9.11 -5.89
C ILE A 31 18.08 9.37 -6.25
N VAL A 32 17.72 9.37 -7.54
CA VAL A 32 16.33 9.56 -7.98
C VAL A 32 15.42 8.47 -7.40
N THR A 33 15.85 7.21 -7.48
CA THR A 33 15.11 6.08 -6.90
C THR A 33 14.93 6.22 -5.39
N VAL A 34 16.01 6.44 -4.64
CA VAL A 34 15.95 6.54 -3.17
C VAL A 34 15.13 7.74 -2.72
N ASN A 35 15.23 8.88 -3.41
CA ASN A 35 14.40 10.06 -3.09
C ASN A 35 12.91 9.77 -3.29
N ARG A 36 12.52 9.07 -4.37
CA ARG A 36 11.11 8.72 -4.60
C ARG A 36 10.58 7.73 -3.57
N VAL A 37 11.38 6.75 -3.17
CA VAL A 37 11.01 5.81 -2.09
C VAL A 37 10.92 6.55 -0.76
N SER A 38 11.95 7.33 -0.40
CA SER A 38 11.99 8.09 0.86
C SER A 38 10.81 9.04 0.96
N GLN A 39 10.39 9.69 -0.14
CA GLN A 39 9.21 10.55 -0.15
C GLN A 39 7.97 9.83 0.41
N VAL A 40 7.68 8.61 -0.03
CA VAL A 40 6.51 7.86 0.44
C VAL A 40 6.67 7.41 1.90
N TYR A 41 7.84 6.89 2.25
CA TYR A 41 8.13 6.39 3.60
C TYR A 41 8.14 7.50 4.65
N GLU A 42 8.59 8.69 4.28
CA GLU A 42 8.57 9.89 5.11
C GLU A 42 7.14 10.39 5.32
N THR A 43 6.34 10.43 4.26
CA THR A 43 4.93 10.85 4.31
C THR A 43 4.07 9.89 5.13
N GLU A 44 4.30 8.58 5.05
CA GLU A 44 3.42 7.59 5.69
C GLU A 44 3.87 7.21 7.11
N MET A 45 5.18 7.22 7.40
CA MET A 45 5.76 6.61 8.61
C MET A 45 6.92 7.38 9.24
N SER A 46 7.24 8.59 8.75
CA SER A 46 8.41 9.36 9.19
C SER A 46 9.75 8.59 9.09
N ILE A 47 9.87 7.73 8.08
CA ILE A 47 11.09 6.97 7.77
C ILE A 47 11.81 7.65 6.60
N GLN A 48 12.99 8.22 6.87
CA GLN A 48 13.87 8.76 5.85
C GLN A 48 14.97 7.76 5.49
N LEU A 49 15.21 7.60 4.19
CA LEU A 49 16.36 6.88 3.65
C LEU A 49 17.42 7.89 3.18
N VAL A 50 18.62 7.80 3.73
CA VAL A 50 19.76 8.66 3.34
C VAL A 50 20.87 7.78 2.82
N LEU A 51 21.34 8.01 1.59
CA LEU A 51 22.50 7.29 1.07
C LEU A 51 23.72 7.52 1.96
N VAL A 52 24.45 6.43 2.24
CA VAL A 52 25.70 6.49 3.00
C VAL A 52 26.76 7.34 2.29
N PRO A 53 27.72 7.92 3.04
CA PRO A 53 29.00 8.29 2.45
C PRO A 53 29.60 7.11 1.67
N ASP A 54 30.33 7.41 0.62
CA ASP A 54 31.01 6.42 -0.23
C ASP A 54 30.07 5.44 -0.97
N ASN A 55 28.78 5.78 -1.15
CA ASN A 55 27.84 4.96 -1.94
C ASN A 55 28.26 4.85 -3.43
N ASP A 56 29.12 5.74 -3.93
CA ASP A 56 29.74 5.63 -5.26
C ASP A 56 30.59 4.36 -5.41
N LEU A 57 31.15 3.82 -4.31
CA LEU A 57 31.88 2.54 -4.31
C LEU A 57 30.99 1.33 -4.63
N LEU A 58 29.66 1.49 -4.54
CA LEU A 58 28.67 0.45 -4.82
C LEU A 58 28.12 0.54 -6.25
N MET A 59 28.59 1.49 -7.05
CA MET A 59 28.22 1.64 -8.45
C MET A 59 29.24 0.89 -9.31
N TYR A 60 28.83 -0.21 -9.93
CA TYR A 60 29.71 -1.06 -10.74
C TYR A 60 29.47 -0.80 -12.24
N PRO A 61 30.14 0.16 -12.91
CA PRO A 61 29.76 0.61 -14.26
C PRO A 61 30.09 -0.38 -15.38
N GLY A 62 30.94 -1.39 -15.11
CA GLY A 62 31.38 -2.36 -16.10
C GLY A 62 31.36 -3.78 -15.55
N ALA A 63 31.28 -4.76 -16.45
CA ALA A 63 31.28 -6.18 -16.08
C ALA A 63 32.57 -6.60 -15.36
N SER A 64 33.70 -5.97 -15.71
CA SER A 64 34.94 -6.13 -14.96
C SER A 64 34.82 -5.35 -13.65
N GLY A 65 34.83 -6.07 -12.53
CA GLY A 65 34.73 -5.48 -11.19
C GLY A 65 33.32 -5.51 -10.59
N ASP A 66 32.30 -5.88 -11.36
CA ASP A 66 30.97 -6.15 -10.81
C ASP A 66 30.99 -7.44 -9.96
N PRO A 67 30.80 -7.35 -8.63
CA PRO A 67 30.87 -8.51 -7.74
C PRO A 67 29.57 -9.34 -7.77
N PHE A 68 28.53 -8.86 -8.44
CA PHE A 68 27.26 -9.56 -8.56
C PHE A 68 27.32 -10.54 -9.74
N GLY A 69 27.46 -11.83 -9.45
CA GLY A 69 27.50 -12.90 -10.46
C GLY A 69 26.16 -13.18 -11.16
N SER A 70 25.17 -12.30 -11.04
CA SER A 70 23.83 -12.45 -11.60
C SER A 70 23.22 -11.08 -11.91
N ASN A 71 22.32 -11.03 -12.89
CA ASN A 71 21.40 -9.91 -13.10
C ASN A 71 19.97 -10.25 -12.61
N GLY A 72 19.75 -11.48 -12.13
CA GLY A 72 18.46 -11.98 -11.66
C GLY A 72 18.37 -11.98 -10.13
N THR A 73 17.40 -12.74 -9.59
CA THR A 73 17.17 -12.86 -8.14
C THR A 73 18.38 -13.41 -7.37
N GLY A 74 19.31 -14.11 -8.04
CA GLY A 74 20.54 -14.65 -7.44
C GLY A 74 21.42 -13.60 -6.74
N VAL A 75 21.33 -12.32 -7.16
CA VAL A 75 22.02 -11.17 -6.54
C VAL A 75 21.77 -11.07 -5.04
N ILE A 76 20.59 -11.47 -4.57
CA ILE A 76 20.26 -11.39 -3.15
C ILE A 76 21.20 -12.23 -2.27
N SER A 77 21.81 -13.29 -2.82
CA SER A 77 22.61 -14.26 -2.07
C SER A 77 23.93 -13.67 -1.55
N ASN A 78 24.52 -12.73 -2.29
CA ASN A 78 25.78 -12.08 -1.92
C ASN A 78 25.64 -10.56 -1.67
N SER A 79 24.46 -9.98 -1.88
CA SER A 79 24.14 -8.57 -1.61
C SER A 79 24.74 -8.02 -0.31
N THR A 80 24.47 -8.67 0.83
CA THR A 80 24.93 -8.20 2.14
C THR A 80 26.44 -8.26 2.25
N SER A 81 27.09 -9.32 1.77
CA SER A 81 28.54 -9.44 1.87
C SER A 81 29.26 -8.43 0.98
N VAL A 82 28.76 -8.19 -0.23
CA VAL A 82 29.30 -7.17 -1.14
C VAL A 82 29.20 -5.78 -0.52
N ILE A 83 28.00 -5.39 -0.09
CA ILE A 83 27.76 -4.07 0.51
C ILE A 83 28.59 -3.90 1.78
N SER A 84 28.62 -4.91 2.65
CA SER A 84 29.42 -4.87 3.88
C SER A 84 30.92 -4.81 3.63
N ALA A 85 31.42 -5.41 2.56
CA ALA A 85 32.85 -5.37 2.24
C ALA A 85 33.29 -3.98 1.75
N ALA A 86 32.42 -3.28 1.01
CA ALA A 86 32.71 -1.93 0.50
C ALA A 86 32.47 -0.84 1.56
N ILE A 87 31.33 -0.89 2.26
CA ILE A 87 30.89 0.18 3.17
C ILE A 87 31.28 -0.08 4.63
N GLY A 88 31.43 -1.35 5.01
CA GLY A 88 31.60 -1.77 6.40
C GLY A 88 30.25 -1.96 7.11
N VAL A 89 30.12 -3.08 7.84
CA VAL A 89 28.87 -3.47 8.51
C VAL A 89 28.32 -2.38 9.43
N ALA A 90 29.16 -1.61 10.13
CA ALA A 90 28.67 -0.59 11.07
C ALA A 90 28.12 0.69 10.39
N ASN A 91 28.37 0.86 9.09
CA ASN A 91 28.22 2.15 8.41
C ASN A 91 26.90 2.30 7.64
N TYR A 92 26.05 1.28 7.62
CA TYR A 92 24.73 1.32 6.96
C TYR A 92 23.70 0.52 7.75
N ASP A 93 22.41 0.78 7.53
CA ASP A 93 21.29 0.19 8.27
C ASP A 93 20.43 -0.72 7.38
N ILE A 94 20.31 -0.37 6.10
CA ILE A 94 19.65 -1.14 5.04
C ILE A 94 20.53 -1.13 3.79
N GLY A 95 20.65 -2.27 3.12
CA GLY A 95 21.29 -2.38 1.82
C GLY A 95 20.33 -2.96 0.78
N HIS A 96 20.48 -2.52 -0.46
CA HIS A 96 19.64 -2.98 -1.58
C HIS A 96 20.44 -2.97 -2.87
N VAL A 97 20.11 -3.85 -3.82
CA VAL A 97 20.80 -3.91 -5.13
C VAL A 97 19.84 -3.61 -6.27
N LEU A 98 20.24 -2.70 -7.16
CA LEU A 98 19.51 -2.36 -8.38
C LEU A 98 20.10 -3.11 -9.57
N THR A 99 19.23 -3.75 -10.35
CA THR A 99 19.57 -4.59 -11.51
C THR A 99 18.60 -4.29 -12.66
N THR A 100 18.68 -5.04 -13.78
CA THR A 100 17.66 -4.97 -14.85
C THR A 100 16.85 -6.25 -15.00
N GLY A 101 17.08 -7.25 -14.17
CA GLY A 101 16.52 -8.59 -14.38
C GLY A 101 16.08 -9.34 -13.12
N SER A 102 16.23 -8.77 -11.92
CA SER A 102 15.85 -9.48 -10.69
C SER A 102 14.34 -9.55 -10.46
N GLY A 103 13.53 -8.75 -11.16
CA GLY A 103 12.17 -8.47 -10.74
C GLY A 103 12.21 -7.74 -9.41
N GLY A 104 11.62 -8.32 -8.37
CA GLY A 104 11.78 -7.90 -6.99
C GLY A 104 11.92 -9.13 -6.10
N VAL A 105 12.90 -9.11 -5.19
CA VAL A 105 12.97 -10.08 -4.09
C VAL A 105 13.71 -9.47 -2.90
N ALA A 106 13.15 -9.62 -1.71
CA ALA A 106 13.74 -9.21 -0.45
C ALA A 106 13.46 -10.23 0.65
N TRP A 107 14.32 -10.24 1.66
CA TRP A 107 14.06 -10.96 2.90
C TRP A 107 13.23 -10.09 3.84
N LEU A 108 12.28 -10.73 4.53
CA LEU A 108 11.37 -10.05 5.45
C LEU A 108 12.10 -9.60 6.73
N GLY A 109 11.97 -8.31 7.09
CA GLY A 109 12.39 -7.78 8.38
C GLY A 109 13.89 -7.90 8.65
N VAL A 110 14.71 -7.50 7.67
CA VAL A 110 16.18 -7.65 7.75
C VAL A 110 16.94 -6.36 8.00
N VAL A 111 16.30 -5.19 7.92
CA VAL A 111 16.94 -3.93 8.29
C VAL A 111 17.54 -4.04 9.70
N CYS A 112 18.71 -3.44 9.90
CA CYS A 112 19.52 -3.54 11.14
C CYS A 112 20.18 -4.90 11.42
N ASN A 113 19.83 -5.98 10.71
CA ASN A 113 20.47 -7.28 10.91
C ASN A 113 21.81 -7.37 10.16
N ALA A 114 22.93 -7.40 10.90
CA ALA A 114 24.27 -7.43 10.32
C ALA A 114 24.50 -8.53 9.26
N GLY A 115 23.85 -9.69 9.40
CA GLY A 115 24.03 -10.82 8.47
C GLY A 115 23.09 -10.81 7.26
N SER A 116 22.08 -9.94 7.23
CA SER A 116 21.05 -9.97 6.19
C SER A 116 20.50 -8.62 5.75
N LYS A 117 20.92 -7.49 6.34
CA LYS A 117 20.36 -6.16 6.03
C LYS A 117 20.55 -5.68 4.60
N GLY A 118 21.39 -6.34 3.82
CA GLY A 118 21.53 -6.11 2.37
C GLY A 118 20.63 -6.97 1.50
N ARG A 119 19.85 -7.92 2.05
CA ARG A 119 19.08 -8.91 1.29
C ARG A 119 17.81 -8.33 0.68
N GLY A 120 17.99 -7.47 -0.31
CA GLY A 120 16.95 -6.96 -1.18
C GLY A 120 17.54 -6.64 -2.55
N THR A 121 16.81 -6.96 -3.62
CA THR A 121 17.18 -6.60 -4.98
C THR A 121 15.95 -6.29 -5.82
N THR A 122 16.07 -5.28 -6.67
CA THR A 122 15.03 -4.84 -7.59
C THR A 122 15.62 -4.63 -8.98
N GLY A 123 14.91 -5.03 -10.03
CA GLY A 123 15.36 -4.87 -11.38
C GLY A 123 14.30 -5.16 -12.43
N LEU A 124 14.15 -4.23 -13.36
CA LEU A 124 13.28 -4.35 -14.53
C LEU A 124 14.04 -3.99 -15.80
N PRO A 125 13.60 -4.45 -16.99
CA PRO A 125 14.22 -4.06 -18.26
C PRO A 125 14.23 -2.55 -18.50
N ASN A 126 13.26 -1.82 -17.95
CA ASN A 126 13.19 -0.36 -17.97
C ASN A 126 13.12 0.18 -16.53
N PRO A 127 14.26 0.33 -15.83
CA PRO A 127 14.26 0.57 -14.39
C PRO A 127 14.17 2.07 -14.04
N VAL A 128 13.13 2.73 -14.56
CA VAL A 128 12.82 4.15 -14.33
C VAL A 128 11.33 4.39 -14.14
N GLY A 129 10.98 5.50 -13.51
CA GLY A 129 9.58 5.90 -13.26
C GLY A 129 8.90 5.11 -12.15
N ASP A 130 7.67 5.51 -11.80
CA ASP A 130 6.95 4.96 -10.64
C ASP A 130 6.66 3.46 -10.74
N ALA A 131 6.48 2.92 -11.95
CA ALA A 131 6.35 1.47 -12.14
C ALA A 131 7.61 0.70 -11.71
N PHE A 132 8.78 1.34 -11.60
CA PHE A 132 9.98 0.75 -11.01
C PHE A 132 10.13 1.17 -9.55
N TYR A 133 10.04 2.48 -9.26
CA TYR A 133 10.32 3.02 -7.92
C TYR A 133 9.28 2.61 -6.87
N ILE A 134 8.00 2.56 -7.23
CA ILE A 134 6.88 2.30 -6.32
C ILE A 134 6.50 0.82 -6.34
N ASP A 135 6.20 0.27 -7.50
CA ASP A 135 5.71 -1.12 -7.61
C ASP A 135 6.75 -2.16 -7.20
N TYR A 136 8.05 -1.84 -7.31
CA TYR A 136 9.12 -2.78 -7.00
C TYR A 136 10.07 -2.25 -5.93
N VAL A 137 10.75 -1.11 -6.10
CA VAL A 137 11.79 -0.72 -5.11
C VAL A 137 11.17 -0.43 -3.74
N ALA A 138 10.10 0.36 -3.68
CA ALA A 138 9.39 0.64 -2.43
C ALA A 138 8.75 -0.63 -1.83
N HIS A 139 8.25 -1.54 -2.67
CA HIS A 139 7.71 -2.84 -2.28
C HIS A 139 8.77 -3.73 -1.62
N GLU A 140 9.90 -3.94 -2.30
CA GLU A 140 10.97 -4.81 -1.81
C GLU A 140 11.65 -4.22 -0.57
N MET A 141 11.85 -2.91 -0.51
CA MET A 141 12.29 -2.26 0.73
C MET A 141 11.25 -2.42 1.84
N GLY A 142 9.95 -2.47 1.51
CA GLY A 142 8.87 -2.67 2.47
C GLY A 142 8.94 -4.05 3.12
N HIS A 143 9.30 -5.08 2.36
CA HIS A 143 9.67 -6.39 2.91
C HIS A 143 10.89 -6.31 3.82
N GLN A 144 11.96 -5.59 3.44
CA GLN A 144 13.12 -5.43 4.32
C GLN A 144 12.75 -4.76 5.65
N PHE A 145 11.76 -3.87 5.64
CA PHE A 145 11.13 -3.25 6.80
C PHE A 145 10.04 -4.08 7.49
N GLY A 146 9.79 -5.31 7.05
CA GLY A 146 8.92 -6.27 7.74
C GLY A 146 7.46 -6.29 7.28
N GLY A 147 7.09 -5.59 6.21
CA GLY A 147 5.75 -5.63 5.64
C GLY A 147 5.50 -6.94 4.87
N ASN A 148 4.36 -7.59 5.13
CA ASN A 148 3.85 -8.69 4.34
C ASN A 148 2.90 -8.21 3.24
N HIS A 149 2.62 -9.09 2.28
CA HIS A 149 1.65 -8.81 1.22
C HIS A 149 0.22 -8.71 1.77
N PRO A 150 -0.58 -7.70 1.37
CA PRO A 150 -1.96 -7.56 1.77
C PRO A 150 -2.97 -8.14 0.77
N PHE A 151 -2.56 -8.68 -0.38
CA PHE A 151 -3.49 -9.16 -1.40
C PHE A 151 -4.12 -10.53 -1.06
N ASN A 152 -5.34 -10.77 -1.55
CA ASN A 152 -6.11 -12.00 -1.33
C ASN A 152 -6.47 -12.79 -2.62
N GLY A 153 -6.02 -12.32 -3.79
CA GLY A 153 -6.25 -12.97 -5.08
C GLY A 153 -5.57 -14.33 -5.23
N THR A 154 -5.94 -15.05 -6.29
CA THR A 154 -5.46 -16.43 -6.55
C THR A 154 -5.12 -16.68 -8.02
N VAL A 155 -5.06 -15.64 -8.85
CA VAL A 155 -4.82 -15.77 -10.30
C VAL A 155 -3.42 -15.26 -10.68
N SER A 156 -2.76 -15.96 -11.61
CA SER A 156 -1.41 -15.62 -12.12
C SER A 156 -0.38 -15.45 -10.99
N ASN A 157 0.32 -14.32 -10.85
CA ASN A 157 1.33 -14.16 -9.80
C ASN A 157 0.75 -14.17 -8.37
N CYS A 158 -0.57 -14.06 -8.22
CA CYS A 158 -1.25 -14.25 -6.93
C CYS A 158 -1.52 -15.73 -6.58
N SER A 159 -1.33 -16.70 -7.50
CA SER A 159 -1.69 -18.12 -7.27
C SER A 159 -0.62 -18.95 -6.54
N GLY A 160 0.54 -18.36 -6.23
CA GLY A 160 1.68 -19.03 -5.63
C GLY A 160 1.77 -18.90 -4.10
N GLY A 161 2.98 -19.08 -3.58
CA GLY A 161 3.28 -19.01 -2.13
C GLY A 161 3.42 -17.60 -1.56
N ASN A 162 3.16 -16.56 -2.36
CA ASN A 162 3.41 -15.18 -1.95
C ASN A 162 2.27 -14.58 -1.11
N ARG A 163 1.05 -15.12 -1.20
CA ARG A 163 -0.06 -14.65 -0.36
C ARG A 163 0.23 -14.91 1.12
N ASN A 164 0.09 -13.88 1.96
CA ASN A 164 0.12 -14.02 3.41
C ASN A 164 -1.30 -13.93 3.98
N GLY A 165 -1.83 -15.07 4.45
CA GLY A 165 -3.21 -15.14 4.92
C GLY A 165 -3.54 -14.32 6.18
N ALA A 166 -2.53 -13.96 7.00
CA ALA A 166 -2.73 -13.15 8.19
C ALA A 166 -2.84 -11.65 7.87
N THR A 167 -2.46 -11.24 6.66
CA THR A 167 -2.46 -9.84 6.22
C THR A 167 -3.27 -9.61 4.95
N ALA A 168 -3.88 -10.64 4.37
CA ALA A 168 -4.60 -10.62 3.09
C ALA A 168 -5.95 -9.85 3.13
N TYR A 169 -5.90 -8.55 3.41
CA TYR A 169 -7.04 -7.64 3.54
C TYR A 169 -7.52 -7.02 2.22
N GLU A 170 -6.69 -6.99 1.18
CA GLU A 170 -7.06 -6.43 -0.12
C GLU A 170 -7.57 -7.52 -1.09
N PRO A 171 -8.74 -7.35 -1.74
CA PRO A 171 -9.23 -8.31 -2.71
C PRO A 171 -8.37 -8.36 -3.99
N GLY A 172 -8.36 -9.50 -4.67
CA GLY A 172 -7.66 -9.67 -5.95
C GLY A 172 -6.17 -9.36 -5.84
N SER A 173 -5.63 -8.59 -6.78
CA SER A 173 -4.23 -8.15 -6.78
C SER A 173 -3.87 -7.21 -5.62
N GLY A 174 -4.87 -6.62 -4.96
CA GLY A 174 -4.70 -5.38 -4.20
C GLY A 174 -4.26 -4.19 -5.06
N SER A 175 -4.03 -3.07 -4.39
CA SER A 175 -3.82 -1.75 -4.98
C SER A 175 -2.74 -0.91 -4.28
N SER A 176 -2.36 -1.25 -3.05
CA SER A 176 -1.30 -0.56 -2.29
C SER A 176 0.10 -1.08 -2.63
N ILE A 177 1.14 -0.37 -2.17
CA ILE A 177 2.55 -0.68 -2.46
C ILE A 177 2.93 -2.12 -2.16
N MET A 178 2.47 -2.69 -1.03
CA MET A 178 2.84 -4.05 -0.64
C MET A 178 1.99 -5.12 -1.35
N ALA A 179 1.03 -4.73 -2.19
CA ALA A 179 0.20 -5.64 -2.96
C ALA A 179 0.84 -5.99 -4.32
N TYR A 180 0.11 -6.74 -5.15
CA TYR A 180 0.55 -7.25 -6.46
C TYR A 180 -0.21 -6.59 -7.62
N ALA A 181 -0.44 -5.27 -7.52
CA ALA A 181 -1.14 -4.52 -8.54
C ALA A 181 -0.57 -4.81 -9.94
N GLY A 182 -1.44 -5.09 -10.91
CA GLY A 182 -1.06 -5.30 -12.30
C GLY A 182 -0.54 -6.70 -12.68
N ILE A 183 -0.18 -7.57 -11.72
CA ILE A 183 0.51 -8.84 -12.03
C ILE A 183 -0.31 -10.11 -11.74
N CYS A 184 -1.58 -10.00 -11.36
CA CYS A 184 -2.47 -11.13 -11.03
C CYS A 184 -3.55 -11.44 -12.09
N GLY A 185 -3.36 -10.99 -13.34
CA GLY A 185 -4.23 -11.34 -14.47
C GLY A 185 -5.68 -10.89 -14.29
N ALA A 186 -6.63 -11.82 -14.27
CA ALA A 186 -8.06 -11.49 -14.11
C ALA A 186 -8.36 -10.80 -12.76
N ASP A 187 -7.55 -11.09 -11.73
CA ASP A 187 -7.64 -10.50 -10.39
C ASP A 187 -7.03 -9.09 -10.29
N ASN A 188 -6.48 -8.55 -11.38
CA ASN A 188 -5.96 -7.18 -11.39
C ASN A 188 -7.06 -6.15 -11.14
N LEU A 189 -6.89 -5.38 -10.07
CA LEU A 189 -7.71 -4.23 -9.71
C LEU A 189 -7.32 -2.96 -10.48
N GLN A 190 -6.03 -2.81 -10.75
CA GLN A 190 -5.39 -1.72 -11.48
C GLN A 190 -4.04 -2.19 -12.04
N THR A 191 -3.39 -1.37 -12.87
CA THR A 191 -2.13 -1.72 -13.55
C THR A 191 -0.89 -1.50 -12.67
N HIS A 192 -0.90 -0.49 -11.82
CA HIS A 192 0.22 -0.09 -10.97
C HIS A 192 -0.27 0.22 -9.57
N SER A 193 0.57 0.12 -8.56
CA SER A 193 0.22 0.46 -7.19
C SER A 193 0.03 1.96 -7.04
N ASP A 194 -0.90 2.37 -6.19
CA ASP A 194 -0.93 3.75 -5.72
C ASP A 194 0.21 3.94 -4.69
N PRO A 195 0.89 5.10 -4.64
CA PRO A 195 2.08 5.31 -3.82
C PRO A 195 1.75 5.58 -2.34
N TYR A 196 1.06 4.64 -1.69
CA TYR A 196 0.75 4.63 -0.26
C TYR A 196 0.76 3.19 0.29
N PHE A 197 0.86 3.08 1.62
CA PHE A 197 0.82 1.79 2.29
C PHE A 197 -0.60 1.49 2.80
N HIS A 198 -1.05 0.25 2.59
CA HIS A 198 -2.25 -0.25 3.26
C HIS A 198 -2.05 -0.21 4.77
N ALA A 199 -3.11 0.00 5.54
CA ALA A 199 -3.01 0.13 7.00
C ALA A 199 -2.36 -1.08 7.70
N ILE A 200 -2.42 -2.28 7.12
CA ILE A 200 -1.70 -3.44 7.67
C ILE A 200 -0.18 -3.32 7.50
N SER A 201 0.26 -2.80 6.35
CA SER A 201 1.68 -2.58 6.08
C SER A 201 2.23 -1.46 6.95
N LEU A 202 1.48 -0.39 7.18
CA LEU A 202 1.81 0.65 8.17
C LEU A 202 2.00 0.04 9.56
N GLN A 203 1.08 -0.83 9.99
CA GLN A 203 1.13 -1.49 11.29
C GLN A 203 2.36 -2.42 11.42
N GLU A 204 2.63 -3.28 10.43
CA GLU A 204 3.76 -4.21 10.47
C GLU A 204 5.11 -3.50 10.45
N ILE A 205 5.28 -2.53 9.55
CA ILE A 205 6.52 -1.77 9.43
C ILE A 205 6.76 -0.91 10.69
N THR A 206 5.71 -0.28 11.22
CA THR A 206 5.82 0.49 12.48
C THR A 206 6.21 -0.41 13.66
N ASN A 207 5.61 -1.60 13.76
CA ASN A 207 5.96 -2.56 14.80
C ASN A 207 7.41 -3.04 14.67
N PHE A 208 7.86 -3.34 13.45
CA PHE A 208 9.22 -3.77 13.19
C PHE A 208 10.25 -2.67 13.50
N THR A 209 9.99 -1.43 13.08
CA THR A 209 10.88 -0.28 13.34
C THR A 209 10.88 0.18 14.79
N ASN A 210 9.87 -0.18 15.59
CA ASN A 210 9.89 -0.03 17.05
C ASN A 210 10.62 -1.19 17.76
N GLY A 211 10.80 -2.32 17.09
CA GLY A 211 11.44 -3.52 17.60
C GLY A 211 12.79 -3.79 16.93
N ALA A 212 12.87 -4.90 16.19
CA ALA A 212 14.12 -5.41 15.61
C ALA A 212 14.78 -4.46 14.60
N GLY A 213 14.00 -3.58 13.96
CA GLY A 213 14.49 -2.56 13.01
C GLY A 213 14.89 -1.24 13.65
N ASN A 214 14.95 -1.12 14.98
CA ASN A 214 15.22 0.15 15.66
C ASN A 214 16.73 0.46 15.80
N CYS A 215 17.46 0.59 14.68
CA CYS A 215 18.87 1.00 14.67
C CYS A 215 19.15 2.35 13.99
N SER A 216 18.11 3.01 13.48
CA SER A 216 18.23 4.32 12.83
C SER A 216 18.74 5.41 13.77
N ALA A 217 19.34 6.45 13.20
CA ALA A 217 19.64 7.67 13.91
C ALA A 217 18.34 8.48 14.09
N ASN A 218 17.62 8.23 15.18
CA ASN A 218 16.34 8.89 15.44
C ASN A 218 16.55 10.37 15.75
N THR A 219 15.78 11.22 15.07
CA THR A 219 15.68 12.67 15.33
C THR A 219 14.29 13.00 15.87
N SER A 220 14.16 14.14 16.55
CA SER A 220 12.84 14.58 17.06
C SER A 220 11.84 14.71 15.91
N ASN A 221 10.62 14.20 16.08
CA ASN A 221 9.49 14.59 15.24
C ASN A 221 8.60 15.51 16.08
N PRO A 222 8.56 16.84 15.83
CA PRO A 222 7.65 17.73 16.55
C PRO A 222 6.20 17.55 16.10
N ASN A 223 5.98 17.02 14.90
CA ASN A 223 4.66 16.76 14.35
C ASN A 223 3.89 15.72 15.16
N GLN A 224 2.66 16.06 15.50
CA GLN A 224 1.74 15.26 16.28
C GLN A 224 0.95 14.34 15.34
N ALA A 225 0.40 13.26 15.91
CA ALA A 225 -0.45 12.36 15.14
C ALA A 225 -1.89 12.88 15.14
N PRO A 226 -2.63 12.76 14.03
CA PRO A 226 -4.03 13.15 14.00
C PRO A 226 -4.83 12.27 14.96
N VAL A 227 -5.83 12.86 15.62
CA VAL A 227 -6.71 12.18 16.58
C VAL A 227 -8.07 11.95 15.93
N ILE A 228 -8.42 10.67 15.71
CA ILE A 228 -9.73 10.28 15.18
C ILE A 228 -10.82 10.48 16.23
N ASP A 229 -11.93 11.10 15.84
CA ASP A 229 -13.16 11.17 16.63
C ASP A 229 -13.87 9.80 16.65
N THR A 230 -13.43 8.94 17.55
CA THR A 230 -13.97 7.58 17.69
C THR A 230 -15.40 7.56 18.22
N ALA A 231 -15.85 8.62 18.89
CA ALA A 231 -17.19 8.70 19.47
C ALA A 231 -18.28 8.86 18.40
N ASN A 232 -17.95 9.46 17.25
CA ASN A 232 -18.88 9.70 16.14
C ASN A 232 -18.68 8.75 14.94
N LEU A 233 -17.89 7.68 15.09
CA LEU A 233 -17.79 6.65 14.06
C LEU A 233 -19.11 5.90 13.89
N PRO A 234 -19.48 5.50 12.65
CA PRO A 234 -20.77 4.89 12.35
C PRO A 234 -20.81 3.42 12.79
N THR A 235 -20.89 3.20 14.09
CA THR A 235 -20.90 1.87 14.71
C THR A 235 -22.33 1.41 15.01
N GLY A 236 -22.55 0.08 15.03
CA GLY A 236 -23.82 -0.51 15.46
C GLY A 236 -24.94 -0.57 14.41
N TYR A 237 -24.66 -0.22 13.15
CA TYR A 237 -25.66 -0.32 12.08
C TYR A 237 -25.72 -1.72 11.46
N THR A 238 -26.95 -2.14 11.13
CA THR A 238 -27.21 -3.30 10.27
C THR A 238 -27.75 -2.82 8.93
N ILE A 239 -27.05 -3.16 7.85
CA ILE A 239 -27.49 -2.85 6.48
C ILE A 239 -28.11 -4.08 5.80
N PRO A 240 -29.14 -3.92 4.96
CA PRO A 240 -29.61 -5.01 4.12
C PRO A 240 -28.55 -5.44 3.09
N ALA A 241 -28.49 -6.71 2.75
CA ALA A 241 -27.64 -7.19 1.67
C ALA A 241 -27.93 -6.46 0.35
N ARG A 242 -26.91 -6.31 -0.51
CA ARG A 242 -26.98 -5.60 -1.81
C ARG A 242 -27.35 -4.12 -1.69
N THR A 243 -27.05 -3.49 -0.55
CA THR A 243 -27.30 -2.06 -0.30
C THR A 243 -26.00 -1.28 -0.30
N PRO A 244 -25.87 -0.22 -1.14
CA PRO A 244 -24.79 0.74 -0.99
C PRO A 244 -24.84 1.46 0.35
N PHE A 245 -23.67 1.76 0.91
CA PHE A 245 -23.55 2.45 2.20
C PHE A 245 -22.39 3.45 2.16
N VAL A 246 -22.36 4.33 3.17
CA VAL A 246 -21.29 5.31 3.35
C VAL A 246 -20.67 5.10 4.73
N LEU A 247 -19.35 5.15 4.80
CA LEU A 247 -18.64 5.32 6.06
C LEU A 247 -18.13 6.75 6.11
N ALA A 248 -18.26 7.39 7.26
CA ALA A 248 -17.80 8.74 7.51
C ALA A 248 -17.06 8.77 8.84
N GLY A 249 -15.96 9.51 8.88
CA GLY A 249 -15.19 9.76 10.10
C GLY A 249 -14.49 11.10 9.98
N ALA A 250 -13.99 11.59 11.10
CA ALA A 250 -13.23 12.83 11.18
C ALA A 250 -12.04 12.64 12.10
N ALA A 251 -10.99 13.40 11.86
CA ALA A 251 -9.86 13.53 12.76
C ALA A 251 -9.48 15.00 12.87
N VAL A 252 -8.89 15.35 14.01
CA VAL A 252 -8.30 16.66 14.25
C VAL A 252 -6.79 16.50 14.34
N ASP A 253 -6.06 17.42 13.73
CA ASP A 253 -4.64 17.58 13.97
C ASP A 253 -4.41 18.80 14.88
N ALA A 254 -3.42 18.70 15.76
CA ALA A 254 -3.10 19.76 16.72
C ALA A 254 -2.10 20.77 16.14
N ASP A 255 -1.39 20.41 15.07
CA ASP A 255 -0.44 21.29 14.41
C ASP A 255 -1.15 22.20 13.40
N GLU A 256 -0.88 23.51 13.49
CA GLU A 256 -1.48 24.52 12.63
C GLU A 256 -1.01 24.31 11.18
N ASP A 257 -1.90 24.52 10.20
CA ASP A 257 -1.68 24.39 8.75
C ASP A 257 -1.62 22.95 8.16
N ASP A 258 -1.70 21.91 8.98
CA ASP A 258 -1.67 20.53 8.49
C ASP A 258 -3.05 20.02 8.01
N THR A 259 -3.03 19.37 6.83
CA THR A 259 -4.25 18.82 6.21
C THR A 259 -4.31 17.31 6.38
N VAL A 260 -5.30 16.84 7.11
CA VAL A 260 -5.52 15.40 7.31
C VAL A 260 -6.18 14.77 6.08
N SER A 261 -5.59 13.68 5.57
CA SER A 261 -6.20 12.81 4.57
C SER A 261 -6.67 11.50 5.19
N TYR A 262 -7.60 10.82 4.52
CA TYR A 262 -8.31 9.67 5.05
C TYR A 262 -8.33 8.53 4.04
N SER A 263 -8.07 7.30 4.51
CA SER A 263 -8.43 6.07 3.80
C SER A 263 -9.43 5.26 4.62
N TRP A 264 -10.43 4.70 3.93
CA TRP A 264 -11.28 3.66 4.47
C TRP A 264 -10.90 2.36 3.78
N GLU A 265 -10.41 1.40 4.55
CA GLU A 265 -9.87 0.13 4.08
C GLU A 265 -10.70 -1.02 4.67
N GLU A 266 -11.00 -2.05 3.88
CA GLU A 266 -11.64 -3.25 4.43
C GLU A 266 -10.64 -3.99 5.32
N TRP A 267 -11.17 -4.53 6.41
CA TRP A 267 -10.40 -5.15 7.49
C TRP A 267 -10.85 -6.59 7.77
N ASP A 268 -11.46 -7.21 6.77
CA ASP A 268 -11.84 -8.62 6.78
C ASP A 268 -10.70 -9.50 6.26
N LEU A 269 -10.49 -10.63 6.93
CA LEU A 269 -9.67 -11.73 6.43
C LEU A 269 -10.58 -12.89 6.05
N GLY A 270 -10.12 -13.69 5.10
CA GLY A 270 -10.84 -14.90 4.71
C GLY A 270 -9.94 -15.89 3.96
N PRO A 271 -10.54 -16.95 3.39
CA PRO A 271 -9.81 -17.83 2.50
C PRO A 271 -9.30 -17.05 1.26
N ALA A 272 -8.25 -17.57 0.65
CA ALA A 272 -7.78 -17.09 -0.64
C ALA A 272 -8.90 -17.24 -1.67
N ALA A 273 -9.20 -16.17 -2.42
CA ALA A 273 -10.33 -16.15 -3.34
C ALA A 273 -10.05 -15.28 -4.57
N PRO A 274 -10.40 -15.73 -5.78
CA PRO A 274 -10.36 -14.87 -6.96
C PRO A 274 -11.46 -13.80 -6.88
N LEU A 275 -11.32 -12.70 -7.62
CA LEU A 275 -12.34 -11.65 -7.66
C LEU A 275 -13.70 -12.16 -8.14
N SER A 276 -13.71 -13.20 -8.98
CA SER A 276 -14.94 -13.83 -9.50
C SER A 276 -15.74 -14.58 -8.44
N ALA A 277 -15.16 -14.88 -7.27
CA ALA A 277 -15.89 -15.52 -6.17
C ALA A 277 -16.95 -14.59 -5.55
N GLY A 278 -16.79 -13.27 -5.68
CA GLY A 278 -17.68 -12.29 -5.07
C GLY A 278 -17.70 -12.39 -3.54
N ASP A 279 -18.86 -12.17 -2.94
CA ASP A 279 -19.05 -12.32 -1.50
C ASP A 279 -19.27 -13.79 -1.11
N ASN A 280 -18.27 -14.38 -0.45
CA ASN A 280 -18.33 -15.73 0.13
C ASN A 280 -18.65 -15.74 1.64
N GLY A 281 -19.02 -14.58 2.21
CA GLY A 281 -19.33 -14.43 3.63
C GLY A 281 -18.16 -14.12 4.55
N SER A 282 -16.91 -14.09 4.07
CA SER A 282 -15.73 -13.82 4.93
C SER A 282 -14.55 -13.12 4.26
N SER A 283 -14.26 -13.35 2.98
CA SER A 283 -13.15 -12.70 2.27
C SER A 283 -13.40 -11.20 2.10
N PRO A 284 -12.32 -10.40 1.93
CA PRO A 284 -12.46 -9.00 1.55
C PRO A 284 -13.11 -8.86 0.16
N ILE A 285 -14.00 -7.89 0.02
CA ILE A 285 -14.84 -7.61 -1.15
C ILE A 285 -14.77 -6.15 -1.65
N PHE A 286 -14.10 -5.27 -0.91
CA PHE A 286 -13.87 -3.85 -1.17
C PHE A 286 -12.37 -3.52 -1.21
N ARG A 287 -11.91 -3.02 -2.36
CA ARG A 287 -10.55 -2.58 -2.59
C ARG A 287 -10.21 -1.37 -1.73
N ALA A 288 -8.92 -1.18 -1.49
CA ALA A 288 -8.42 0.07 -0.96
C ALA A 288 -8.33 1.13 -2.08
N PHE A 289 -8.29 2.41 -1.68
CA PHE A 289 -8.06 3.55 -2.55
C PHE A 289 -7.10 4.50 -1.86
N ALA A 290 -6.31 5.22 -2.66
CA ALA A 290 -5.42 6.27 -2.16
C ALA A 290 -6.16 7.26 -1.21
N PRO A 291 -5.47 7.76 -0.16
CA PRO A 291 -6.05 8.69 0.80
C PRO A 291 -6.63 9.96 0.14
N ARG A 292 -7.71 10.49 0.71
CA ARG A 292 -8.37 11.72 0.22
C ARG A 292 -8.60 12.70 1.36
N TYR A 293 -8.67 14.00 1.06
CA TYR A 293 -9.02 15.07 2.02
C TYR A 293 -10.53 15.12 2.34
N ILE A 294 -11.19 13.97 2.35
CA ILE A 294 -12.58 13.81 2.75
C ILE A 294 -12.70 12.52 3.55
N GLY A 295 -13.22 12.65 4.78
CA GLY A 295 -13.34 11.53 5.71
C GLY A 295 -14.49 10.56 5.41
N SER A 296 -15.18 10.71 4.28
CA SER A 296 -16.28 9.84 3.86
C SER A 296 -15.97 9.04 2.59
N ARG A 297 -16.40 7.78 2.56
CA ARG A 297 -16.30 6.88 1.40
C ARG A 297 -17.62 6.17 1.18
N VAL A 298 -18.09 6.19 -0.08
CA VAL A 298 -19.26 5.43 -0.54
C VAL A 298 -18.80 4.05 -1.01
N PHE A 299 -19.56 3.02 -0.65
CA PHE A 299 -19.30 1.62 -0.97
C PHE A 299 -20.49 1.02 -1.73
N PRO A 300 -20.30 0.57 -3.00
CA PRO A 300 -19.15 0.83 -3.85
C PRO A 300 -19.06 2.33 -4.22
N SER A 301 -18.00 2.73 -4.92
CA SER A 301 -17.82 4.06 -5.47
C SER A 301 -19.09 4.63 -6.10
N LEU A 302 -19.36 5.92 -5.85
CA LEU A 302 -20.57 6.59 -6.36
C LEU A 302 -20.70 6.49 -7.89
N SER A 303 -19.58 6.49 -8.63
CA SER A 303 -19.58 6.25 -10.07
C SER A 303 -20.15 4.88 -10.44
N THR A 304 -19.84 3.83 -9.68
CA THR A 304 -20.42 2.49 -9.87
C THR A 304 -21.94 2.53 -9.68
N ILE A 305 -22.40 3.22 -8.63
CA ILE A 305 -23.83 3.33 -8.31
C ILE A 305 -24.58 4.08 -9.41
N LEU A 306 -24.03 5.19 -9.90
CA LEU A 306 -24.70 6.05 -10.88
C LEU A 306 -24.66 5.49 -12.31
N THR A 307 -23.59 4.80 -12.69
CA THR A 307 -23.41 4.30 -14.06
C THR A 307 -23.82 2.84 -14.24
N GLY A 308 -23.91 2.08 -13.14
CA GLY A 308 -24.11 0.62 -13.17
C GLY A 308 -22.88 -0.17 -13.63
N VAL A 309 -21.75 0.49 -13.93
CA VAL A 309 -20.50 -0.17 -14.32
C VAL A 309 -19.71 -0.53 -13.07
N ALA A 310 -19.60 -1.83 -12.79
CA ALA A 310 -18.89 -2.32 -11.60
C ALA A 310 -17.38 -2.02 -11.67
N VAL A 311 -16.88 -1.30 -10.67
CA VAL A 311 -15.43 -1.23 -10.41
C VAL A 311 -14.98 -2.55 -9.80
N LYS A 312 -13.92 -3.16 -10.38
CA LYS A 312 -13.34 -4.40 -9.86
C LYS A 312 -12.93 -4.23 -8.41
N GLY A 313 -13.24 -5.25 -7.60
CA GLY A 313 -12.95 -5.24 -6.18
C GLY A 313 -13.87 -4.35 -5.36
N GLU A 314 -15.04 -3.94 -5.86
CA GLU A 314 -16.07 -3.28 -5.05
C GLU A 314 -17.39 -4.04 -5.13
N THR A 315 -17.42 -5.22 -4.50
CA THR A 315 -18.58 -6.11 -4.50
C THR A 315 -19.47 -5.78 -3.30
N LEU A 316 -20.76 -5.52 -3.54
CA LEU A 316 -21.74 -5.39 -2.47
C LEU A 316 -21.92 -6.72 -1.73
N PRO A 317 -22.04 -6.70 -0.39
CA PRO A 317 -22.26 -7.92 0.38
C PRO A 317 -23.62 -8.54 0.01
N THR A 318 -23.65 -9.86 -0.14
CA THR A 318 -24.85 -10.64 -0.51
C THR A 318 -25.30 -11.62 0.56
N THR A 319 -24.45 -11.85 1.57
CA THR A 319 -24.63 -12.78 2.68
C THR A 319 -24.86 -12.05 4.00
N THR A 320 -25.40 -12.74 4.99
CA THR A 320 -25.40 -12.27 6.39
C THR A 320 -23.98 -12.41 6.94
N ARG A 321 -23.30 -11.27 7.15
CA ARG A 321 -21.92 -11.21 7.65
C ARG A 321 -21.67 -9.92 8.43
N THR A 322 -20.57 -9.87 9.15
CA THR A 322 -20.06 -8.61 9.73
C THR A 322 -18.87 -8.18 8.90
N LEU A 323 -19.00 -7.05 8.20
CA LEU A 323 -17.89 -6.41 7.51
C LEU A 323 -17.05 -5.62 8.51
N LYS A 324 -15.74 -5.72 8.45
CA LYS A 324 -14.82 -4.90 9.25
C LYS A 324 -14.14 -3.87 8.36
N PHE A 325 -13.93 -2.68 8.91
CA PHE A 325 -13.24 -1.59 8.23
C PHE A 325 -12.26 -0.91 9.18
N ARG A 326 -11.21 -0.35 8.59
CA ARG A 326 -10.26 0.52 9.25
C ARG A 326 -10.28 1.90 8.60
N LEU A 327 -10.48 2.93 9.41
CA LEU A 327 -10.19 4.31 9.06
C LEU A 327 -8.74 4.58 9.39
N THR A 328 -7.98 5.12 8.44
CA THR A 328 -6.64 5.65 8.69
C THR A 328 -6.62 7.14 8.37
N ALA A 329 -6.43 7.96 9.39
CA ALA A 329 -6.17 9.39 9.26
C ALA A 329 -4.65 9.59 9.14
N ARG A 330 -4.23 10.31 8.11
CA ARG A 330 -2.83 10.61 7.83
C ARG A 330 -2.63 12.11 7.90
N ASP A 331 -1.69 12.52 8.73
CA ASP A 331 -1.06 13.80 8.55
C ASP A 331 0.21 13.62 7.71
N GLN A 332 0.29 14.39 6.64
CA GLN A 332 1.32 14.27 5.60
C GLN A 332 2.34 15.41 5.70
N HIS A 333 2.62 15.88 6.92
CA HIS A 333 3.64 16.89 7.15
C HIS A 333 4.96 16.50 6.45
N PRO A 334 5.52 17.35 5.56
CA PRO A 334 6.69 16.99 4.77
C PRO A 334 7.87 16.51 5.61
N GLY A 335 8.30 15.27 5.39
CA GLY A 335 9.41 14.64 6.11
C GLY A 335 9.10 14.13 7.52
N GLN A 336 7.88 14.33 7.99
CA GLN A 336 7.47 14.14 9.38
C GLN A 336 6.08 13.48 9.51
N GLY A 337 5.59 12.86 8.44
CA GLY A 337 4.23 12.35 8.37
C GLY A 337 3.93 11.32 9.46
N THR A 338 2.69 11.35 9.92
CA THR A 338 2.16 10.53 11.01
C THR A 338 0.79 9.98 10.61
N SER A 339 0.37 8.91 11.26
CA SER A 339 -0.96 8.36 11.04
C SER A 339 -1.52 7.72 12.30
N THR A 340 -2.85 7.72 12.36
CA THR A 340 -3.64 7.04 13.39
C THR A 340 -4.73 6.25 12.70
N SER A 341 -5.07 5.09 13.26
CA SER A 341 -6.15 4.25 12.75
C SER A 341 -7.21 3.94 13.79
N ALA A 342 -8.44 3.72 13.35
CA ALA A 342 -9.55 3.25 14.16
C ALA A 342 -10.38 2.22 13.39
N ASP A 343 -10.80 1.16 14.08
CA ASP A 343 -11.53 0.04 13.48
C ASP A 343 -13.03 0.15 13.79
N LEU A 344 -13.87 -0.27 12.86
CA LEU A 344 -15.31 -0.42 13.06
C LEU A 344 -15.86 -1.63 12.32
N SER A 345 -17.09 -1.99 12.65
CA SER A 345 -17.82 -3.05 11.96
C SER A 345 -19.20 -2.61 11.49
N VAL A 346 -19.64 -3.20 10.38
CA VAL A 346 -20.97 -3.03 9.79
C VAL A 346 -21.62 -4.40 9.68
N ALA A 347 -22.77 -4.59 10.33
CA ALA A 347 -23.53 -5.82 10.19
C ALA A 347 -24.32 -5.82 8.88
N VAL A 348 -24.38 -6.96 8.21
CA VAL A 348 -25.17 -7.17 6.99
C VAL A 348 -26.19 -8.27 7.24
N THR A 349 -27.43 -8.07 6.80
CA THR A 349 -28.48 -9.09 6.84
C THR A 349 -29.00 -9.43 5.45
N SER A 350 -28.96 -10.72 5.09
CA SER A 350 -29.57 -11.20 3.84
C SER A 350 -31.09 -11.45 3.96
N ALA A 351 -31.68 -11.25 5.14
CA ALA A 351 -33.12 -11.44 5.37
C ALA A 351 -33.97 -10.26 4.86
N ALA A 352 -33.33 -9.12 4.55
CA ALA A 352 -33.96 -7.95 3.96
C ALA A 352 -33.58 -7.81 2.48
N GLY A 353 -34.46 -7.20 1.68
CA GLY A 353 -34.17 -6.80 0.29
C GLY A 353 -33.16 -5.65 0.22
N PRO A 354 -32.66 -5.25 -0.95
CA PRO A 354 -31.76 -4.10 -1.06
C PRO A 354 -32.50 -2.77 -0.87
N PHE A 355 -31.85 -1.79 -0.24
CA PHE A 355 -32.27 -0.39 -0.42
C PHE A 355 -31.99 0.02 -1.87
N LYS A 356 -33.02 0.46 -2.59
CA LYS A 356 -32.91 0.77 -4.02
C LYS A 356 -33.80 1.93 -4.42
N VAL A 357 -33.26 2.87 -5.21
CA VAL A 357 -34.06 3.87 -5.91
C VAL A 357 -34.74 3.22 -7.12
N ASN A 358 -36.07 3.26 -7.13
CA ASN A 358 -36.91 2.67 -8.18
C ASN A 358 -37.32 3.69 -9.25
N ALA A 359 -37.47 4.97 -8.89
CA ALA A 359 -37.77 6.03 -9.83
C ALA A 359 -37.24 7.40 -9.36
N PRO A 360 -36.58 8.20 -10.21
CA PRO A 360 -35.97 7.77 -11.46
C PRO A 360 -34.79 6.82 -11.18
N ASN A 361 -34.66 5.76 -11.96
CA ASN A 361 -33.53 4.82 -11.91
C ASN A 361 -32.70 4.83 -13.21
N THR A 362 -32.93 5.85 -14.04
CA THR A 362 -32.23 6.16 -15.29
C THR A 362 -32.02 7.67 -15.36
N ALA A 363 -31.15 8.12 -16.27
CA ALA A 363 -30.95 9.54 -16.51
C ALA A 363 -32.26 10.19 -16.99
N VAL A 364 -32.72 11.20 -16.26
CA VAL A 364 -33.92 11.98 -16.57
C VAL A 364 -33.60 13.47 -16.52
N THR A 365 -34.24 14.25 -17.39
CA THR A 365 -34.15 15.71 -17.37
C THR A 365 -35.39 16.28 -16.70
N TRP A 366 -35.19 17.13 -15.69
CA TRP A 366 -36.29 17.78 -14.98
C TRP A 366 -36.34 19.28 -15.27
N PRO A 367 -37.53 19.83 -15.56
CA PRO A 367 -37.69 21.28 -15.69
C PRO A 367 -37.30 21.99 -14.40
N GLN A 368 -36.59 23.10 -14.52
CA GLN A 368 -36.24 23.96 -13.39
C GLN A 368 -37.50 24.43 -12.67
N GLY A 369 -37.53 24.31 -11.33
CA GLY A 369 -38.68 24.68 -10.51
C GLY A 369 -39.84 23.67 -10.49
N SER A 370 -39.69 22.50 -11.12
CA SER A 370 -40.69 21.44 -11.04
C SER A 370 -40.51 20.53 -9.82
N SER A 371 -41.62 20.07 -9.25
CA SER A 371 -41.63 19.01 -8.23
C SER A 371 -41.62 17.64 -8.90
N GLN A 372 -40.80 16.73 -8.38
CA GLN A 372 -40.60 15.40 -8.94
C GLN A 372 -40.71 14.39 -7.81
N THR A 373 -41.37 13.26 -8.08
CA THR A 373 -41.48 12.18 -7.11
C THR A 373 -40.30 11.25 -7.27
N VAL A 374 -39.56 11.04 -6.18
CA VAL A 374 -38.52 10.00 -6.10
C VAL A 374 -39.09 8.83 -5.31
N GLY A 375 -39.06 7.64 -5.89
CA GLY A 375 -39.50 6.40 -5.25
C GLY A 375 -38.32 5.50 -4.93
N TRP A 376 -38.29 4.94 -3.73
CA TRP A 376 -37.27 3.99 -3.27
C TRP A 376 -37.87 2.89 -2.41
N ASP A 377 -37.27 1.71 -2.46
CA ASP A 377 -37.54 0.62 -1.52
C ASP A 377 -36.67 0.80 -0.28
N VAL A 378 -37.31 0.93 0.88
CA VAL A 378 -36.61 1.11 2.16
C VAL A 378 -36.00 -0.17 2.69
N ALA A 379 -36.38 -1.35 2.17
CA ALA A 379 -35.81 -2.62 2.59
C ALA A 379 -35.83 -2.89 4.11
N GLY A 380 -36.85 -2.38 4.81
CA GLY A 380 -36.96 -2.52 6.27
C GLY A 380 -36.03 -1.61 7.08
N SER A 381 -35.29 -0.69 6.46
CA SER A 381 -34.35 0.23 7.14
C SER A 381 -35.03 1.38 7.91
N THR A 382 -36.36 1.44 7.91
CA THR A 382 -37.16 2.45 8.62
C THR A 382 -37.57 2.03 10.04
N ALA A 383 -37.29 0.79 10.44
CA ALA A 383 -37.50 0.31 11.81
C ALA A 383 -36.30 0.66 12.70
N ALA A 384 -36.55 0.99 13.97
CA ALA A 384 -35.48 1.17 14.97
C ALA A 384 -34.76 -0.19 15.23
N PRO A 385 -33.45 -0.17 15.56
CA PRO A 385 -32.67 -1.38 15.88
C PRO A 385 -33.22 -2.18 17.06
#